data_AF-A0A2U1XWC3-F1
#
_entry.id   AF-A0A2U1XWC3-F1
#
_cell.length_a   1.000
_cell.length_b   1.000
_cell.length_c   1.000
_cell.angle_alpha   90.00
_cell.angle_beta   90.00
_cell.angle_gamma   90.00
#
_symmetry.space_group_name_H-M   'P 1'
#
loop_
_entity.id
_entity.type
_entity.pdbx_description
1 polymer ?
#
loop_
_entity_poly.entity_id
_entity_poly.type
_entity_poly.pdbx_seq_one_letter_code
_entity_poly.pdbx_strand_id
1 'polypeptide(L)'
;NKADGDPAPPARHTVADYRHALTLLRHGDWRVPVLSCSAFKKIGIDTIWDTIGEHKALTEANGARATRRAEQARAWLWSEIRETLIDRFRAHPAVRADLARLEAEVTAGTTIPAAAAHTLLGRFLDRTETI
;
A
#
# COMPACT_ATOMS: atom_id res chain seq x y z
N ASN A 1 -1.52 -13.02 18.62
CA ASN A 1 -0.28 -13.18 19.42
C ASN A 1 -0.57 -12.79 20.88
N LYS A 2 0.23 -13.25 21.85
CA LYS A 2 0.07 -13.12 23.32
C LYS A 2 -0.99 -14.03 23.99
N ALA A 3 -1.21 -15.22 23.44
CA ALA A 3 -2.11 -16.20 24.05
C ALA A 3 -1.42 -16.99 25.18
N ASP A 4 -0.92 -16.30 26.21
CA ASP A 4 -0.21 -16.90 27.35
C ASP A 4 -0.81 -16.48 28.70
N GLY A 5 -0.99 -17.46 29.60
CA GLY A 5 -1.46 -17.20 30.98
C GLY A 5 -2.98 -17.32 31.12
N ASP A 6 -3.57 -16.56 32.05
CA ASP A 6 -5.01 -16.36 32.21
C ASP A 6 -5.58 -15.28 31.26
N PRO A 7 -5.37 -15.44 29.93
CA PRO A 7 -6.37 -14.98 28.97
C PRO A 7 -6.64 -16.05 27.89
N ALA A 8 -6.53 -17.35 28.22
CA ALA A 8 -6.97 -18.42 27.31
C ALA A 8 -8.44 -18.28 26.85
N PRO A 9 -9.40 -17.81 27.68
CA PRO A 9 -10.77 -17.54 27.21
C PRO A 9 -10.92 -16.29 26.32
N PRO A 10 -10.38 -15.09 26.67
CA PRO A 10 -10.38 -13.93 25.77
C PRO A 10 -9.74 -14.18 24.42
N ALA A 11 -8.59 -14.87 24.37
CA ALA A 11 -7.94 -15.19 23.11
C ALA A 11 -8.82 -16.09 22.20
N ARG A 12 -9.55 -17.04 22.79
CA ARG A 12 -10.51 -17.89 22.05
C ARG A 12 -11.70 -17.07 21.54
N HIS A 13 -12.21 -16.15 22.36
CA HIS A 13 -13.31 -15.27 21.97
C HIS A 13 -12.92 -14.37 20.79
N THR A 14 -11.78 -13.70 20.88
CA THR A 14 -11.25 -12.87 19.79
C THR A 14 -11.01 -13.68 18.51
N VAL A 15 -10.52 -14.92 18.62
CA VAL A 15 -10.39 -15.81 17.44
C VAL A 15 -11.75 -16.09 16.81
N ALA A 16 -12.78 -16.35 17.61
CA ALA A 16 -14.14 -16.58 17.10
C ALA A 16 -14.70 -15.32 16.40
N ASP A 17 -14.51 -14.14 17.00
CA ASP A 17 -14.94 -12.85 16.43
C ASP A 17 -14.30 -12.60 15.06
N TYR A 18 -12.98 -12.78 14.95
CA TYR A 18 -12.28 -12.61 13.68
C TYR A 18 -12.68 -13.67 12.65
N ARG A 19 -12.93 -14.92 13.06
CA ARG A 19 -13.43 -15.95 12.13
C ARG A 19 -14.77 -15.54 11.55
N HIS A 20 -15.68 -15.08 12.40
CA HIS A 20 -17.00 -14.63 11.98
C HIS A 20 -16.90 -13.41 11.04
N ALA A 21 -16.12 -12.39 11.43
CA ALA A 21 -15.91 -11.21 10.59
C ALA A 21 -15.32 -11.56 9.22
N LEU A 22 -14.34 -12.48 9.17
CA LEU A 22 -13.78 -12.93 7.91
C LEU A 22 -14.83 -13.59 7.02
N THR A 23 -15.74 -14.42 7.57
CA THR A 23 -16.78 -15.05 6.73
C THR A 23 -17.70 -14.06 6.00
N LEU A 24 -17.77 -12.80 6.45
CA LEU A 24 -18.53 -11.75 5.78
C LEU A 24 -17.79 -11.12 4.58
N LEU A 25 -16.49 -11.37 4.44
CA LEU A 25 -15.66 -10.86 3.36
C LEU A 25 -15.62 -11.86 2.20
N ARG A 26 -15.53 -11.34 0.97
CA ARG A 26 -15.19 -12.18 -0.19
C ARG A 26 -13.76 -12.67 -0.04
N HIS A 27 -13.59 -13.98 -0.02
CA HIS A 27 -12.29 -14.63 -0.09
C HIS A 27 -12.08 -15.19 -1.50
N GLY A 28 -10.82 -15.21 -1.96
CA GLY A 28 -10.45 -16.03 -3.11
C GLY A 28 -10.35 -17.51 -2.70
N ASP A 29 -9.53 -18.27 -3.42
CA ASP A 29 -9.36 -19.72 -3.21
C ASP A 29 -8.77 -20.10 -1.83
N TRP A 30 -8.26 -19.12 -1.07
CA TRP A 30 -7.74 -19.32 0.28
C TRP A 30 -8.73 -18.83 1.33
N ARG A 31 -9.26 -19.76 2.13
CA ARG A 31 -10.02 -19.44 3.33
C ARG A 31 -9.06 -19.05 4.45
N VAL A 32 -8.99 -17.75 4.76
CA VAL A 32 -8.05 -17.20 5.75
C VAL A 32 -8.28 -17.82 7.14
N PRO A 33 -7.34 -18.61 7.68
CA PRO A 33 -7.48 -19.16 9.02
C PRO A 33 -7.17 -18.09 10.07
N VAL A 34 -7.90 -18.13 11.18
CA VAL A 34 -7.58 -17.33 12.38
C VAL A 34 -6.98 -18.25 13.41
N LEU A 35 -5.71 -17.98 13.73
CA LEU A 35 -4.89 -18.75 14.66
C LEU A 35 -4.48 -17.87 15.84
N SER A 36 -4.29 -18.50 16.99
CA SER A 36 -3.71 -17.86 18.17
C SER A 36 -2.33 -18.44 18.43
N CYS A 37 -1.44 -17.60 18.96
CA CYS A 37 -0.09 -18.00 19.33
C CYS A 37 0.38 -17.21 20.55
N SER A 38 1.34 -17.77 21.27
CA SER A 38 2.18 -17.05 22.23
C SER A 38 3.62 -17.18 21.79
N ALA A 39 4.22 -16.09 21.32
CA ALA A 39 5.64 -16.07 21.03
C ALA A 39 6.49 -16.29 22.30
N PHE A 40 6.03 -15.76 23.46
CA PHE A 40 6.72 -15.90 24.74
C PHE A 40 6.76 -17.35 25.23
N LYS A 41 5.63 -18.07 25.12
CA LYS A 41 5.55 -19.49 25.50
C LYS A 41 5.83 -20.45 24.34
N LYS A 42 6.18 -19.93 23.15
CA LYS A 42 6.38 -20.70 21.91
C LYS A 42 5.18 -21.58 21.51
N ILE A 43 3.96 -21.14 21.82
CA ILE A 43 2.71 -21.89 21.52
C ILE A 43 2.17 -21.46 20.16
N GLY A 44 1.81 -22.42 19.31
CA GLY A 44 1.12 -22.20 18.03
C GLY A 44 2.00 -21.64 16.91
N ILE A 45 3.32 -21.55 17.12
CA ILE A 45 4.27 -21.06 16.12
C ILE A 45 4.41 -22.06 14.97
N ASP A 46 4.54 -23.36 15.28
CA ASP A 46 4.63 -24.41 14.26
C ASP A 46 3.36 -24.45 13.40
N THR A 47 2.18 -24.38 14.01
CA THR A 47 0.90 -24.31 13.29
C THR A 47 0.83 -23.10 12.35
N ILE A 48 1.35 -21.95 12.76
CA ILE A 48 1.43 -20.76 11.88
C ILE A 48 2.37 -21.04 10.71
N TRP A 49 3.51 -21.66 10.96
CA TRP A 49 4.49 -21.97 9.91
C TRP A 49 3.92 -22.97 8.89
N ASP A 50 3.26 -24.02 9.35
CA ASP A 50 2.59 -25.00 8.49
C ASP A 50 1.52 -24.32 7.63
N THR A 51 0.71 -23.45 8.24
CA THR A 51 -0.33 -22.68 7.54
C THR A 51 0.27 -21.75 6.47
N ILE A 52 1.42 -21.13 6.73
CA ILE A 52 2.16 -20.34 5.73
C ILE A 52 2.61 -21.24 4.57
N GLY A 53 3.09 -22.45 4.87
CA GLY A 53 3.47 -23.47 3.89
C GLY A 53 2.30 -23.89 2.99
N GLU A 54 1.15 -24.18 3.58
CA GLU A 54 -0.09 -24.51 2.86
C GLU A 54 -0.53 -23.38 1.92
N HIS A 55 -0.57 -22.14 2.41
CA HIS A 55 -0.92 -20.99 1.58
C HIS A 55 0.09 -20.79 0.44
N LYS A 56 1.39 -20.96 0.72
CA LYS A 56 2.43 -20.89 -0.32
C LYS A 56 2.20 -21.96 -1.39
N ALA A 57 1.98 -23.21 -1.00
CA ALA A 57 1.75 -24.32 -1.92
C ALA A 57 0.50 -24.08 -2.78
N LEU A 58 -0.62 -23.67 -2.19
CA LEU A 58 -1.84 -23.33 -2.93
C LEU A 58 -1.59 -22.21 -3.94
N THR A 59 -0.97 -21.11 -3.51
CA THR A 59 -0.76 -19.93 -4.36
C THR A 59 0.31 -20.14 -5.45
N GLU A 60 1.23 -21.09 -5.24
CA GLU A 60 2.14 -21.56 -6.28
C GLU A 60 1.40 -22.45 -7.29
N ALA A 61 0.60 -23.40 -6.82
CA ALA A 61 -0.15 -24.33 -7.67
C ALA A 61 -1.17 -23.64 -8.57
N ASN A 62 -1.90 -22.63 -8.06
CA ASN A 62 -2.89 -21.89 -8.84
C ASN A 62 -2.32 -20.64 -9.56
N GLY A 63 -1.00 -20.41 -9.48
CA GLY A 63 -0.33 -19.28 -10.12
C GLY A 63 -0.57 -17.91 -9.47
N ALA A 64 -1.44 -17.79 -8.46
CA ALA A 64 -1.77 -16.51 -7.81
C ALA A 64 -0.53 -15.81 -7.22
N ARG A 65 0.47 -16.58 -6.77
CA ARG A 65 1.74 -16.03 -6.24
C ARG A 65 2.54 -15.30 -7.32
N ALA A 66 2.64 -15.88 -8.51
CA ALA A 66 3.37 -15.27 -9.63
C ALA A 66 2.66 -13.99 -10.09
N THR A 67 1.33 -14.06 -10.25
CA THR A 67 0.50 -12.89 -10.62
C THR A 67 0.65 -11.75 -9.62
N ARG A 68 0.46 -12.02 -8.31
CA ARG A 68 0.60 -11.00 -7.26
C ARG A 68 1.99 -10.36 -7.25
N ARG A 69 3.05 -11.15 -7.46
CA ARG A 69 4.43 -10.64 -7.52
C ARG A 69 4.66 -9.74 -8.73
N ALA A 70 4.14 -10.12 -9.90
CA ALA A 70 4.23 -9.28 -11.09
C ALA A 70 3.47 -7.95 -10.91
N GLU A 71 2.29 -8.00 -10.29
CA GLU A 71 1.51 -6.80 -9.96
C GLU A 71 2.22 -5.91 -8.94
N GLN A 72 2.82 -6.49 -7.90
CA GLN A 72 3.63 -5.78 -6.91
C GLN A 72 4.86 -5.13 -7.55
N ALA A 73 5.59 -5.85 -8.41
CA ALA A 73 6.74 -5.31 -9.12
C ALA A 73 6.35 -4.14 -10.03
N ARG A 74 5.23 -4.26 -10.75
CA ARG A 74 4.67 -3.18 -11.56
C ARG A 74 4.27 -1.98 -10.70
N ALA A 75 3.59 -2.21 -9.57
CA ALA A 75 3.20 -1.15 -8.65
C ALA A 75 4.42 -0.42 -8.09
N TRP A 76 5.45 -1.17 -7.69
CA TRP A 76 6.70 -0.61 -7.18
C TRP A 76 7.41 0.24 -8.25
N LEU A 77 7.56 -0.28 -9.47
CA LEU A 77 8.13 0.47 -10.60
C LEU A 77 7.44 1.83 -10.79
N TRP A 78 6.10 1.86 -10.77
CA TRP A 78 5.35 3.11 -10.90
C TRP A 78 5.42 4.02 -9.67
N SER A 79 5.65 3.48 -8.47
CA SER A 79 5.91 4.29 -7.28
C SER A 79 7.24 5.02 -7.42
N GLU A 80 8.30 4.30 -7.77
CA GLU A 80 9.65 4.85 -7.97
C GLU A 80 9.66 5.94 -9.04
N ILE A 81 8.99 5.70 -10.18
CA ILE A 81 8.86 6.69 -11.25
C ILE A 81 8.15 7.95 -10.72
N ARG A 82 7.03 7.80 -10.02
CA ARG A 82 6.23 8.92 -9.55
C ARG A 82 6.95 9.76 -8.50
N GLU A 83 7.53 9.10 -7.51
CA GLU A 83 8.31 9.74 -6.44
C GLU A 83 9.49 10.49 -7.03
N THR A 84 10.27 9.82 -7.89
CA THR A 84 11.40 10.45 -8.58
C THR A 84 10.96 11.65 -9.43
N LEU A 85 9.87 11.52 -10.20
CA LEU A 85 9.38 12.62 -11.03
C LEU A 85 8.92 13.81 -10.18
N ILE A 86 8.21 13.57 -9.08
CA ILE A 86 7.76 14.64 -8.16
C ILE A 86 8.96 15.34 -7.52
N ASP A 87 9.96 14.58 -7.06
CA ASP A 87 11.16 15.14 -6.46
C ASP A 87 11.96 15.97 -7.46
N ARG A 88 12.14 15.45 -8.68
CA ARG A 88 12.80 16.18 -9.77
C ARG A 88 12.04 17.44 -10.17
N PHE A 89 10.72 17.36 -10.28
CA PHE A 89 9.85 18.48 -10.59
C PHE A 89 9.99 19.59 -9.54
N ARG A 90 9.86 19.24 -8.25
CA ARG A 90 10.00 20.19 -7.14
C ARG A 90 11.41 20.77 -7.01
N ALA A 91 12.44 20.02 -7.40
CA ALA A 91 13.82 20.49 -7.38
C ALA A 91 14.18 21.39 -8.58
N HIS A 92 13.41 21.36 -9.67
CA HIS A 92 13.73 22.07 -10.91
C HIS A 92 13.78 23.59 -10.70
N PRO A 93 14.86 24.30 -11.07
CA PRO A 93 15.02 25.73 -10.77
C PRO A 93 13.85 26.60 -11.25
N ALA A 94 13.36 26.38 -12.48
CA ALA A 94 12.25 27.15 -13.03
C ALA A 94 10.91 26.85 -12.34
N VAL A 95 10.70 25.62 -11.86
CA VAL A 95 9.51 25.26 -11.07
C VAL A 95 9.59 25.91 -9.70
N ARG A 96 10.74 25.80 -9.02
CA ARG A 96 10.96 26.39 -7.69
C ARG A 96 10.76 27.90 -7.66
N ALA A 97 11.09 28.59 -8.75
CA ALA A 97 10.90 30.04 -8.88
C ALA A 97 9.42 30.44 -8.86
N ASP A 98 8.54 29.63 -9.45
CA ASP A 98 7.11 29.94 -9.64
C ASP A 98 6.18 29.23 -8.65
N LEU A 99 6.60 28.11 -8.06
CA LEU A 99 5.73 27.19 -7.30
C LEU A 99 4.98 27.87 -6.15
N ALA A 100 5.69 28.55 -5.25
CA ALA A 100 5.06 29.18 -4.08
C ALA A 100 4.06 30.28 -4.46
N ARG A 101 4.36 31.05 -5.52
CA ARG A 101 3.46 32.08 -6.03
C ARG A 101 2.19 31.46 -6.63
N LEU A 102 2.33 30.43 -7.47
CA LEU A 102 1.20 29.77 -8.11
C LEU A 102 0.32 29.00 -7.10
N GLU A 103 0.90 28.39 -6.06
CA GLU A 103 0.14 27.81 -4.95
C GLU A 103 -0.70 28.88 -4.22
N ALA A 104 -0.11 30.04 -3.94
CA ALA A 104 -0.83 31.16 -3.33
C ALA A 104 -1.99 31.66 -4.22
N GLU A 105 -1.76 31.84 -5.52
CA GLU A 105 -2.79 32.26 -6.47
C GLU A 105 -3.95 31.25 -6.56
N VAL A 106 -3.65 29.94 -6.54
CA VAL A 106 -4.68 28.89 -6.54
C VAL A 106 -5.51 28.94 -5.26
N THR A 107 -4.87 29.03 -4.10
CA THR A 107 -5.58 29.09 -2.80
C THR A 107 -6.39 30.38 -2.63
N ALA A 108 -5.95 31.48 -3.24
CA ALA A 108 -6.69 32.74 -3.29
C ALA A 108 -7.82 32.75 -4.35
N GLY A 109 -7.89 31.74 -5.22
CA GLY A 109 -8.87 31.66 -6.30
C GLY A 109 -8.61 32.59 -7.48
N THR A 110 -7.41 33.18 -7.59
CA THR A 110 -7.03 34.08 -8.69
C THR A 110 -6.56 33.33 -9.94
N THR A 111 -6.22 32.05 -9.80
CA THR A 111 -5.98 31.13 -10.92
C THR A 111 -6.59 29.77 -10.62
N ILE A 112 -6.96 29.02 -11.66
CA ILE A 112 -7.51 27.67 -11.48
C ILE A 112 -6.37 26.64 -11.34
N PRO A 113 -6.56 25.57 -10.54
CA PRO A 113 -5.52 24.55 -10.31
C PRO A 113 -4.93 23.96 -11.59
N ALA A 114 -5.76 23.70 -12.60
CA ALA A 114 -5.32 23.13 -13.86
C ALA A 114 -4.35 24.06 -14.61
N ALA A 115 -4.65 25.36 -14.68
CA ALA A 115 -3.80 26.34 -15.37
C ALA A 115 -2.45 26.49 -14.67
N ALA A 116 -2.44 26.62 -13.33
CA ALA A 116 -1.20 26.66 -12.55
C ALA A 116 -0.34 25.40 -12.75
N ALA A 117 -0.96 24.22 -12.75
CA ALA A 117 -0.27 22.96 -13.01
C ALA A 117 0.33 22.91 -14.42
N HIS A 118 -0.39 23.36 -15.46
CA HIS A 118 0.13 23.43 -16.83
C HIS A 118 1.33 24.37 -16.95
N THR A 119 1.27 25.55 -16.31
CA THR A 119 2.40 26.48 -16.28
C THR A 119 3.63 25.83 -15.66
N LEU A 120 3.51 25.23 -14.48
CA LEU A 120 4.64 24.57 -13.80
C LEU A 120 5.18 23.38 -14.59
N LEU A 121 4.30 22.58 -15.22
CA LEU A 121 4.72 21.50 -16.12
C LEU A 121 5.44 22.03 -17.35
N GLY A 122 5.01 23.16 -17.90
CA GLY A 122 5.71 23.86 -18.99
C GLY A 122 7.12 24.28 -18.58
N ARG A 123 7.27 24.82 -17.36
CA ARG A 123 8.59 25.16 -16.77
C ARG A 123 9.48 23.95 -16.54
N PHE A 124 8.91 22.77 -16.28
CA PHE A 124 9.67 21.54 -16.06
C PHE A 124 10.11 20.86 -17.37
N LEU A 125 9.29 20.94 -18.40
CA LEU A 125 9.51 20.25 -19.68
C LEU A 125 10.23 21.12 -20.72
N ASP A 126 10.70 22.31 -20.36
CA ASP A 126 11.25 23.33 -21.27
C ASP A 126 10.38 23.62 -22.49
N ARG A 127 9.06 23.38 -22.36
CA ARG A 127 8.09 23.80 -23.37
C ARG A 127 7.89 25.30 -23.22
N THR A 128 8.71 26.06 -23.92
CA THR A 128 8.37 27.43 -24.27
C THR A 128 7.10 27.34 -25.10
N GLU A 129 5.98 27.86 -24.58
CA GLU A 129 4.78 28.07 -25.38
C GLU A 129 5.17 28.99 -26.53
N THR A 130 5.34 28.41 -27.72
CA THR A 130 5.30 29.16 -28.96
C THR A 130 3.88 29.70 -29.10
N ILE A 131 3.80 31.02 -29.15
CA ILE A 131 2.63 31.90 -29.23
C ILE A 131 1.59 31.40 -30.24
#